data_AF-A0A942DJ75-F1
#
_entry.id   AF-A0A942DJ75-F1
#
_cell.length_a   1.000
_cell.length_b   1.000
_cell.length_c   1.000
_cell.angle_alpha   90.00
_cell.angle_beta   90.00
_cell.angle_gamma   90.00
#
_symmetry.space_group_name_H-M   'P 1'
#
loop_
_entity.id
_entity.type
_entity.pdbx_description
1 polymer ?
#
loop_
_entity_poly.entity_id
_entity_poly.type
_entity_poly.pdbx_seq_one_letter_code
_entity_poly.pdbx_strand_id
1 'polypeptide(L)'
;MRQNSYNQYNFQDQQRLQAYFNTRRYNQPLNDGFSISDSSQGTVIAVDGQSRAAYDKMIKDNFKYTQDNYQEAYKDAARTGRPIVAIFGGFEHNNSRQLIENSLPNAKNGAAKDAIYIYIDRAKTKDPELAKFADSQLAGGHNAAVSIVFSVKPGADGSLQPEAPVMRWQGADHSMISSFNAAIAATRERQESFKGQFNPNALTEKSDKSDKAEKSEKTERGDRSGSSFEIARAAITREITAATDSEDWHDGERHYREAIRAADKVNPAEIEAEQQRIAKAVATTPQDSAEFQQLVRDQANLTFVKNAKAATRADLGIACLKWGESQTDDDLKQKFREIGAQWIDSAGLRNPSIYSNPELHKRLAATGIPADELQALLPLLKPAEEAEQKRDLFKYGGDGKTSDSPPSTVTPKVEGAPKVEGAPKVEGAPKVEDAQEAAKAKEAAKLKEAARLKEAARVRAEAKAKEDEEAKEAEKLAQLKKIEQEDLAKAVATPEEYYAALKYAADRGLPVIVKVGQEHCPPCMAMAPALKAAEEALNGKAVVIRVRADLEKTNELAMDLGAGEGVPITKFARPVPWDKAHQGLQELIPERHSGFTSRDKKGFSEKDVPDTLEYFIAAGFQEWRKTAATKR
;
A
#
# COMPACT_ATOMS: atom_id res chain seq x y z
N MET A 1 -31.26 -48.34 -24.78
CA MET A 1 -30.46 -47.22 -25.31
C MET A 1 -31.35 -45.98 -25.32
N ARG A 2 -31.27 -45.13 -24.29
CA ARG A 2 -31.94 -43.83 -24.24
C ARG A 2 -30.85 -42.76 -24.37
N GLN A 3 -30.96 -41.93 -25.39
CA GLN A 3 -30.01 -40.84 -25.66
C GLN A 3 -30.16 -39.76 -24.60
N ASN A 4 -29.00 -39.30 -24.10
CA ASN A 4 -28.87 -38.29 -23.06
C ASN A 4 -28.91 -36.91 -23.74
N SER A 5 -30.02 -36.18 -23.60
CA SER A 5 -30.24 -34.86 -24.17
C SER A 5 -29.91 -33.75 -23.15
N TYR A 6 -28.65 -33.63 -22.76
CA TYR A 6 -28.15 -32.52 -21.94
C TYR A 6 -26.76 -32.09 -22.42
N ASN A 7 -26.73 -31.03 -23.23
CA ASN A 7 -25.70 -29.98 -23.29
C ASN A 7 -25.85 -29.19 -24.61
N GLN A 8 -26.79 -28.25 -24.62
CA GLN A 8 -26.72 -27.10 -25.52
C GLN A 8 -27.14 -25.87 -24.72
N TYR A 9 -26.19 -25.28 -23.99
CA TYR A 9 -26.32 -23.88 -23.59
C TYR A 9 -26.32 -23.05 -24.88
N ASN A 10 -27.39 -22.29 -25.09
CA ASN A 10 -27.58 -21.49 -26.28
C ASN A 10 -26.56 -20.33 -26.30
N PHE A 11 -25.64 -20.37 -27.26
CA PHE A 11 -24.64 -19.33 -27.50
C PHE A 11 -25.26 -17.93 -27.67
N GLN A 12 -26.51 -17.86 -28.15
CA GLN A 12 -27.25 -16.60 -28.24
C GLN A 12 -27.62 -16.02 -26.87
N ASP A 13 -27.82 -16.83 -25.84
CA ASP A 13 -28.14 -16.35 -24.49
C ASP A 13 -26.90 -15.77 -23.79
N GLN A 14 -25.72 -16.35 -24.05
CA GLN A 14 -24.45 -15.74 -23.63
C GLN A 14 -24.19 -14.41 -24.34
N GLN A 15 -24.43 -14.33 -25.66
CA GLN A 15 -24.30 -13.06 -26.38
C GLN A 15 -25.31 -12.00 -25.94
N ARG A 16 -26.55 -12.40 -25.60
CA ARG A 16 -27.58 -11.50 -25.04
C ARG A 16 -27.21 -10.98 -23.66
N LEU A 17 -26.71 -11.84 -22.78
CA LEU A 17 -26.21 -11.42 -21.46
C LEU A 17 -25.03 -10.45 -21.61
N GLN A 18 -24.10 -10.73 -22.53
CA GLN A 18 -22.95 -9.86 -22.77
C GLN A 18 -23.35 -8.52 -23.41
N ALA A 19 -24.31 -8.50 -24.32
CA ALA A 19 -24.88 -7.28 -24.89
C ALA A 19 -25.69 -6.46 -23.86
N TYR A 20 -26.37 -7.13 -22.92
CA TYR A 20 -27.08 -6.51 -21.80
C TYR A 20 -26.11 -5.82 -20.83
N PHE A 21 -24.96 -6.43 -20.53
CA PHE A 21 -23.93 -5.78 -19.72
C PHE A 21 -23.24 -4.61 -20.43
N ASN A 22 -23.06 -4.69 -21.75
CA ASN A 22 -22.44 -3.62 -22.53
C ASN A 22 -23.34 -2.38 -22.69
N THR A 23 -24.64 -2.55 -22.84
CA THR A 23 -25.59 -1.42 -22.96
C THR A 23 -25.80 -0.66 -21.66
N ARG A 24 -25.66 -1.31 -20.49
CA ARG A 24 -25.69 -0.62 -19.19
C ARG A 24 -24.46 0.24 -18.91
N ARG A 25 -23.29 -0.07 -19.51
CA ARG A 25 -22.04 0.70 -19.32
C ARG A 25 -22.05 2.07 -20.01
N TYR A 26 -22.86 2.26 -21.04
CA TYR A 26 -22.88 3.52 -21.82
C TYR A 26 -23.85 4.58 -21.28
N ASN A 27 -24.76 4.23 -20.36
CA ASN A 27 -25.87 5.11 -19.93
C ASN A 27 -25.89 5.44 -18.43
N GLN A 28 -24.77 5.31 -17.71
CA GLN A 28 -24.64 5.94 -16.39
C GLN A 28 -23.92 7.29 -16.52
N PRO A 29 -24.43 8.37 -15.90
CA PRO A 29 -23.69 9.62 -15.80
C PRO A 29 -22.39 9.35 -15.05
N LEU A 30 -21.27 9.72 -15.66
CA LEU A 30 -19.93 9.70 -15.09
C LEU A 30 -19.95 10.54 -13.81
N ASN A 31 -19.99 9.88 -12.66
CA ASN A 31 -19.53 10.47 -11.41
C ASN A 31 -18.00 10.42 -11.44
N ASP A 32 -17.40 11.60 -11.47
CA ASP A 32 -15.95 11.82 -11.51
C ASP A 32 -15.25 11.19 -10.30
N GLY A 33 -14.69 10.00 -10.50
CA GLY A 33 -13.85 9.31 -9.54
C GLY A 33 -12.41 9.82 -9.62
N PHE A 34 -12.06 10.83 -8.82
CA PHE A 34 -10.67 11.18 -8.55
C PHE A 34 -10.01 10.12 -7.65
N SER A 35 -8.98 9.45 -8.15
CA SER A 35 -8.08 8.64 -7.32
C SER A 35 -7.09 9.56 -6.59
N ILE A 36 -7.25 9.71 -5.29
CA ILE A 36 -6.25 10.35 -4.42
C ILE A 36 -5.09 9.37 -4.25
N SER A 37 -3.97 9.61 -4.93
CA SER A 37 -2.69 9.00 -4.56
C SER A 37 -2.04 9.84 -3.45
N ASP A 38 -2.37 9.50 -2.20
CA ASP A 38 -1.75 10.05 -0.99
C ASP A 38 -0.22 9.84 -1.03
N SER A 39 0.54 10.93 -0.91
CA SER A 39 2.00 10.99 -1.05
C SER A 39 2.76 10.73 0.26
N SER A 40 2.09 10.26 1.31
CA SER A 40 2.76 9.63 2.44
C SER A 40 3.28 8.24 2.03
N GLN A 41 4.46 8.19 1.40
CA GLN A 41 5.22 6.94 1.30
C GLN A 41 5.75 6.54 2.69
N GLY A 42 4.84 6.05 3.55
CA GLY A 42 5.14 4.80 4.21
C GLY A 42 5.48 3.81 3.10
N THR A 43 6.56 3.05 3.28
CA THR A 43 6.92 1.92 2.42
C THR A 43 5.62 1.31 1.90
N VAL A 44 5.38 1.30 0.58
CA VAL A 44 4.29 0.49 0.03
C VAL A 44 4.73 -0.92 0.34
N ILE A 45 4.38 -1.37 1.53
CA ILE A 45 4.47 -2.76 1.92
C ILE A 45 3.37 -3.36 1.08
N ALA A 46 3.70 -4.30 0.20
CA ALA A 46 2.66 -5.13 -0.42
C ALA A 46 1.71 -5.61 0.68
N VAL A 47 0.46 -5.94 0.34
CA VAL A 47 -0.61 -6.29 1.32
C VAL A 47 -0.21 -7.39 2.33
N ASP A 48 0.96 -8.01 2.15
CA ASP A 48 1.55 -9.13 2.84
C ASP A 48 2.91 -8.88 3.54
N GLY A 49 3.45 -7.65 3.59
CA GLY A 49 4.73 -7.39 4.29
C GLY A 49 5.98 -7.31 3.41
N GLN A 50 5.94 -7.66 2.12
CA GLN A 50 7.15 -7.76 1.29
C GLN A 50 7.62 -6.42 0.71
N SER A 51 8.95 -6.28 0.61
CA SER A 51 9.58 -5.17 -0.11
C SER A 51 9.50 -5.37 -1.63
N ARG A 52 9.53 -4.28 -2.39
CA ARG A 52 9.58 -4.34 -3.87
C ARG A 52 10.73 -5.22 -4.38
N ALA A 53 11.90 -5.14 -3.73
CA ALA A 53 13.06 -5.96 -4.10
C ALA A 53 12.82 -7.46 -3.87
N ALA A 54 12.14 -7.83 -2.78
CA ALA A 54 11.77 -9.23 -2.51
C ALA A 54 10.76 -9.75 -3.55
N TYR A 55 9.77 -8.92 -3.90
CA TYR A 55 8.81 -9.24 -4.96
C TYR A 55 9.48 -9.42 -6.31
N ASP A 56 10.37 -8.50 -6.70
CA ASP A 56 11.10 -8.57 -7.96
C ASP A 56 11.99 -9.81 -8.05
N LYS A 57 12.62 -10.18 -6.92
CA LYS A 57 13.37 -11.42 -6.79
C LYS A 57 12.45 -12.63 -6.96
N MET A 58 11.29 -12.64 -6.31
CA MET A 58 10.29 -13.71 -6.47
C MET A 58 9.84 -13.87 -7.93
N ILE A 59 9.61 -12.79 -8.67
CA ILE A 59 9.28 -12.88 -10.10
C ILE A 59 10.42 -13.56 -10.87
N LYS A 60 11.67 -13.11 -10.68
CA LYS A 60 12.83 -13.69 -11.36
C LYS A 60 13.08 -15.15 -11.00
N ASP A 61 12.86 -15.51 -9.74
CA ASP A 61 13.05 -16.87 -9.23
C ASP A 61 11.93 -17.83 -9.66
N ASN A 62 10.78 -17.32 -10.10
CA ASN A 62 9.65 -18.14 -10.56
C ASN A 62 9.40 -18.08 -12.06
N PHE A 63 9.88 -17.08 -12.80
CA PHE A 63 9.59 -16.95 -14.23
C PHE A 63 10.86 -16.92 -15.06
N LYS A 64 10.96 -17.85 -16.02
CA LYS A 64 12.00 -17.85 -17.05
C LYS A 64 11.87 -16.66 -18.00
N TYR A 65 10.62 -16.24 -18.26
CA TYR A 65 10.31 -15.15 -19.16
C TYR A 65 9.57 -14.03 -18.42
N THR A 66 10.05 -12.81 -18.59
CA THR A 66 9.46 -11.59 -18.04
C THR A 66 9.20 -10.57 -19.14
N GLN A 67 8.74 -9.37 -18.77
CA GLN A 67 8.65 -8.23 -19.70
C GLN A 67 9.98 -7.88 -20.39
N ASP A 68 11.13 -8.27 -19.83
CA ASP A 68 12.45 -7.95 -20.38
C ASP A 68 12.87 -8.90 -21.51
N ASN A 69 12.28 -10.10 -21.61
CA ASN A 69 12.62 -11.11 -22.61
C ASN A 69 11.40 -11.89 -23.15
N TYR A 70 10.22 -11.27 -23.14
CA TYR A 70 8.97 -11.93 -23.55
C TYR A 70 8.99 -12.44 -25.00
N GLN A 71 9.75 -11.81 -25.89
CA GLN A 71 9.90 -12.27 -27.28
C GLN A 71 10.61 -13.63 -27.38
N GLU A 72 11.51 -13.95 -26.44
CA GLU A 72 12.13 -15.27 -26.36
C GLU A 72 11.10 -16.35 -25.99
N ALA A 73 10.08 -15.98 -25.22
CA ALA A 73 8.97 -16.86 -24.89
C ALA A 73 8.14 -17.20 -26.14
N TYR A 74 7.90 -16.22 -27.03
CA TYR A 74 7.21 -16.46 -28.30
C TYR A 74 8.01 -17.40 -29.20
N LYS A 75 9.34 -17.23 -29.25
CA LYS A 75 10.23 -18.15 -29.96
C LYS A 75 10.19 -19.56 -29.35
N ASP A 76 10.15 -19.69 -28.03
CA ASP A 76 10.05 -20.99 -27.36
C ASP A 76 8.69 -21.68 -27.59
N ALA A 77 7.59 -20.93 -27.56
CA ALA A 77 6.26 -21.43 -27.93
C ALA A 77 6.22 -21.93 -29.37
N ALA A 78 6.76 -21.16 -30.31
CA ALA A 78 6.83 -21.54 -31.73
C ALA A 78 7.67 -22.82 -31.96
N ARG A 79 8.78 -22.99 -31.24
CA ARG A 79 9.64 -24.18 -31.34
C ARG A 79 9.02 -25.42 -30.67
N THR A 80 8.46 -25.25 -29.48
CA THR A 80 8.00 -26.37 -28.65
C THR A 80 6.57 -26.80 -28.97
N GLY A 81 5.76 -25.92 -29.56
CA GLY A 81 4.32 -26.15 -29.73
C GLY A 81 3.52 -25.89 -28.45
N ARG A 82 4.13 -25.27 -27.42
CA ARG A 82 3.45 -24.96 -26.15
C ARG A 82 2.76 -23.60 -26.23
N PRO A 83 1.51 -23.45 -25.76
CA PRO A 83 0.81 -22.17 -25.73
C PRO A 83 1.47 -21.21 -24.72
N ILE A 84 1.13 -19.93 -24.83
CA ILE A 84 1.60 -18.88 -23.92
C ILE A 84 0.54 -18.62 -22.84
N VAL A 85 1.00 -18.56 -21.60
CA VAL A 85 0.27 -18.00 -20.47
C VAL A 85 0.96 -16.70 -20.06
N ALA A 86 0.34 -15.57 -20.36
CA ALA A 86 0.85 -14.26 -19.94
C ALA A 86 0.11 -13.77 -18.71
N ILE A 87 0.87 -13.39 -17.68
CA ILE A 87 0.36 -12.85 -16.43
C ILE A 87 0.72 -11.38 -16.39
N PHE A 88 -0.30 -10.53 -16.39
CA PHE A 88 -0.19 -9.09 -16.23
C PHE A 88 -0.45 -8.75 -14.77
N GLY A 89 0.54 -8.11 -14.13
CA GLY A 89 0.42 -7.72 -12.74
C GLY A 89 1.47 -6.70 -12.35
N GLY A 90 1.71 -6.60 -11.05
CA GLY A 90 2.75 -5.74 -10.50
C GLY A 90 2.72 -5.79 -8.98
N PHE A 91 3.75 -5.24 -8.36
CA PHE A 91 3.87 -5.16 -6.89
C PHE A 91 2.67 -4.47 -6.24
N GLU A 92 2.11 -3.47 -6.92
CA GLU A 92 0.94 -2.71 -6.46
C GLU A 92 -0.35 -3.54 -6.51
N HIS A 93 -0.40 -4.65 -7.27
CA HIS A 93 -1.62 -5.44 -7.48
C HIS A 93 -1.74 -6.58 -6.48
N ASN A 94 -2.75 -6.48 -5.60
CA ASN A 94 -2.96 -7.32 -4.41
C ASN A 94 -2.92 -8.83 -4.68
N ASN A 95 -3.36 -9.28 -5.87
CA ASN A 95 -3.51 -10.69 -6.18
C ASN A 95 -2.36 -11.27 -7.02
N SER A 96 -1.40 -10.44 -7.48
CA SER A 96 -0.30 -10.94 -8.32
C SER A 96 0.49 -12.03 -7.62
N ARG A 97 0.75 -11.86 -6.32
CA ARG A 97 1.52 -12.83 -5.54
C ARG A 97 0.74 -14.13 -5.34
N GLN A 98 -0.51 -14.06 -4.88
CA GLN A 98 -1.34 -15.26 -4.68
C GLN A 98 -1.47 -16.08 -5.97
N LEU A 99 -1.62 -15.39 -7.10
CA LEU A 99 -1.66 -16.04 -8.40
C LEU A 99 -0.36 -16.81 -8.70
N ILE A 100 0.80 -16.21 -8.43
CA ILE A 100 2.12 -16.81 -8.67
C ILE A 100 2.41 -17.95 -7.70
N GLU A 101 2.12 -17.76 -6.41
CA GLU A 101 2.49 -18.71 -5.36
C GLU A 101 1.54 -19.91 -5.30
N ASN A 102 0.23 -19.67 -5.44
CA ASN A 102 -0.80 -20.65 -5.09
C ASN A 102 -1.56 -21.18 -6.32
N SER A 103 -1.89 -20.30 -7.26
CA SER A 103 -2.79 -20.64 -8.37
C SER A 103 -2.07 -21.25 -9.57
N LEU A 104 -0.82 -20.85 -9.83
CA LEU A 104 -0.03 -21.30 -10.97
C LEU A 104 1.30 -21.91 -10.52
N PRO A 105 1.30 -22.97 -9.68
CA PRO A 105 2.52 -23.56 -9.15
C PRO A 105 3.44 -24.11 -10.28
N ASN A 106 2.87 -24.46 -11.43
CA ASN A 106 3.62 -24.93 -12.59
C ASN A 106 4.38 -23.82 -13.32
N ALA A 107 4.05 -22.54 -13.09
CA ALA A 107 4.73 -21.42 -13.74
C ALA A 107 6.22 -21.33 -13.35
N LYS A 108 6.60 -21.94 -12.22
CA LYS A 108 7.94 -21.87 -11.62
C LYS A 108 9.03 -22.39 -12.57
N ASN A 109 9.93 -21.49 -13.00
CA ASN A 109 11.16 -21.73 -13.75
C ASN A 109 11.03 -22.52 -15.05
N GLY A 110 9.88 -22.42 -15.72
CA GLY A 110 9.65 -23.13 -16.99
C GLY A 110 9.63 -24.66 -16.85
N ALA A 111 9.46 -25.17 -15.63
CA ALA A 111 9.25 -26.59 -15.36
C ALA A 111 7.89 -27.08 -15.90
N ALA A 112 6.96 -26.16 -16.13
CA ALA A 112 5.72 -26.37 -16.86
C ALA A 112 5.96 -27.07 -18.21
N LYS A 113 5.40 -28.28 -18.33
CA LYS A 113 5.38 -29.04 -19.59
C LYS A 113 4.18 -28.68 -20.47
N ASP A 114 3.20 -27.98 -19.91
CA ASP A 114 1.90 -27.67 -20.50
C ASP A 114 1.88 -26.32 -21.23
N ALA A 115 2.56 -25.30 -20.71
CA ALA A 115 2.60 -23.97 -21.32
C ALA A 115 3.94 -23.25 -21.11
N ILE A 116 4.13 -22.15 -21.84
CA ILE A 116 5.19 -21.15 -21.61
C ILE A 116 4.59 -20.02 -20.77
N TYR A 117 5.14 -19.78 -19.59
CA TYR A 117 4.65 -18.73 -18.69
C TYR A 117 5.51 -17.47 -18.82
N ILE A 118 4.85 -16.31 -18.95
CA ILE A 118 5.47 -14.99 -19.00
C ILE A 118 4.86 -14.12 -17.90
N TYR A 119 5.71 -13.43 -17.14
CA TYR A 119 5.26 -12.41 -16.20
C TYR A 119 5.52 -11.00 -16.74
N ILE A 120 4.50 -10.14 -16.75
CA ILE A 120 4.57 -8.81 -17.34
C ILE A 120 4.20 -7.78 -16.27
N ASP A 121 5.23 -7.13 -15.72
CA ASP A 121 5.07 -5.98 -14.84
C ASP A 121 4.89 -4.71 -15.68
N ARG A 122 3.66 -4.18 -15.71
CA ARG A 122 3.30 -2.97 -16.45
C ARG A 122 4.27 -1.83 -16.16
N ALA A 123 4.59 -1.60 -14.88
CA ALA A 123 5.41 -0.47 -14.46
C ALA A 123 6.89 -0.58 -14.87
N LYS A 124 7.31 -1.75 -15.37
CA LYS A 124 8.69 -2.04 -15.78
C LYS A 124 8.86 -2.26 -17.26
N THR A 125 7.76 -2.30 -18.00
CA THR A 125 7.80 -2.60 -19.43
C THR A 125 8.39 -1.41 -20.17
N LYS A 126 9.48 -1.64 -20.92
CA LYS A 126 10.14 -0.61 -21.75
C LYS A 126 9.57 -0.52 -23.16
N ASP A 127 8.91 -1.60 -23.59
CA ASP A 127 8.24 -1.69 -24.88
C ASP A 127 6.87 -0.97 -24.79
N PRO A 128 6.68 0.15 -25.50
CA PRO A 128 5.45 0.93 -25.41
C PRO A 128 4.22 0.17 -25.92
N GLU A 129 4.37 -0.74 -26.88
CA GLU A 129 3.25 -1.54 -27.38
C GLU A 129 2.85 -2.60 -26.36
N LEU A 130 3.83 -3.27 -25.76
CA LEU A 130 3.55 -4.23 -24.68
C LEU A 130 2.96 -3.53 -23.46
N ALA A 131 3.43 -2.33 -23.11
CA ALA A 131 2.87 -1.53 -22.02
C ALA A 131 1.41 -1.16 -22.33
N LYS A 132 1.11 -0.65 -23.53
CA LYS A 132 -0.27 -0.35 -23.96
C LYS A 132 -1.16 -1.59 -23.96
N PHE A 133 -0.63 -2.73 -24.37
CA PHE A 133 -1.36 -4.00 -24.31
C PHE A 133 -1.64 -4.41 -22.86
N ALA A 134 -0.63 -4.40 -21.98
CA ALA A 134 -0.79 -4.67 -20.55
C ALA A 134 -1.84 -3.75 -19.93
N ASP A 135 -1.82 -2.45 -20.28
CA ASP A 135 -2.80 -1.47 -19.84
C ASP A 135 -4.20 -1.84 -20.29
N SER A 136 -4.38 -2.25 -21.53
CA SER A 136 -5.69 -2.71 -22.04
C SER A 136 -6.21 -3.95 -21.31
N GLN A 137 -5.30 -4.81 -20.80
CA GLN A 137 -5.67 -5.99 -20.04
C GLN A 137 -6.00 -5.66 -18.58
N LEU A 138 -5.37 -4.63 -18.01
CA LEU A 138 -5.60 -4.15 -16.64
C LEU A 138 -6.67 -3.05 -16.55
N ALA A 139 -7.14 -2.52 -17.69
CA ALA A 139 -8.15 -1.47 -17.76
C ALA A 139 -9.47 -1.92 -17.12
N GLY A 140 -9.93 -1.17 -16.13
CA GLY A 140 -11.12 -1.48 -15.33
C GLY A 140 -11.04 -1.03 -13.87
N GLY A 141 -9.93 -0.42 -13.44
CA GLY A 141 -9.76 0.10 -12.07
C GLY A 141 -9.63 -0.98 -11.00
N HIS A 142 -9.62 -2.25 -11.39
CA HIS A 142 -9.44 -3.35 -10.48
C HIS A 142 -7.95 -3.61 -10.28
N ASN A 143 -7.50 -3.54 -9.03
CA ASN A 143 -6.11 -3.80 -8.64
C ASN A 143 -5.74 -5.31 -8.67
N ALA A 144 -6.25 -6.04 -9.66
CA ALA A 144 -6.14 -7.49 -9.78
C ALA A 144 -5.21 -7.87 -10.94
N ALA A 145 -4.36 -8.88 -10.69
CA ALA A 145 -3.59 -9.50 -11.77
C ALA A 145 -4.52 -10.19 -12.77
N VAL A 146 -4.10 -10.23 -14.03
CA VAL A 146 -4.85 -10.84 -15.14
C VAL A 146 -3.97 -11.88 -15.82
N SER A 147 -4.46 -13.10 -15.92
CA SER A 147 -3.84 -14.17 -16.70
C SER A 147 -4.60 -14.36 -18.00
N ILE A 148 -3.89 -14.45 -19.12
CA ILE A 148 -4.48 -14.81 -20.42
C ILE A 148 -3.76 -16.01 -21.01
N VAL A 149 -4.50 -16.80 -21.78
CA VAL A 149 -3.98 -17.97 -22.52
C VAL A 149 -4.14 -17.74 -24.02
N PHE A 150 -3.05 -17.82 -24.78
CA PHE A 150 -3.08 -17.63 -26.23
C PHE A 150 -2.00 -18.44 -26.96
N SER A 151 -2.22 -18.63 -28.26
CA SER A 151 -1.27 -19.21 -29.22
C SER A 151 -0.51 -18.10 -29.96
N VAL A 152 0.69 -18.40 -30.43
CA VAL A 152 1.47 -17.60 -31.37
C VAL A 152 1.37 -18.26 -32.73
N LYS A 153 0.96 -17.50 -33.75
CA LYS A 153 0.85 -17.96 -35.14
C LYS A 153 1.88 -17.28 -36.04
N PRO A 154 2.22 -17.87 -37.20
CA PRO A 154 3.03 -17.18 -38.20
C PRO A 154 2.22 -16.05 -38.86
N GLY A 155 2.82 -14.87 -38.96
CA GLY A 155 2.35 -13.77 -39.81
C GLY A 155 2.54 -14.09 -41.29
N ALA A 156 2.08 -13.19 -42.17
CA ALA A 156 2.23 -13.37 -43.63
C ALA A 156 3.70 -13.45 -44.10
N ASP A 157 4.61 -12.83 -43.34
CA ASP A 157 6.06 -12.85 -43.51
C ASP A 157 6.76 -13.94 -42.67
N GLY A 158 5.98 -14.76 -41.95
CA GLY A 158 6.46 -15.74 -40.99
C GLY A 158 6.94 -15.16 -39.66
N SER A 159 6.64 -13.88 -39.37
CA SER A 159 6.86 -13.26 -38.05
C SER A 159 5.99 -13.91 -36.97
N LEU A 160 6.38 -13.77 -35.71
CA LEU A 160 5.64 -14.31 -34.57
C LEU A 160 4.51 -13.35 -34.19
N GLN A 161 3.25 -13.77 -34.36
CA GLN A 161 2.08 -12.94 -34.06
C GLN A 161 1.22 -13.62 -32.98
N PRO A 162 0.93 -12.96 -31.85
CA PRO A 162 0.01 -13.52 -30.86
C PRO A 162 -1.42 -13.57 -31.42
N GLU A 163 -2.14 -14.65 -31.15
CA GLU A 163 -3.56 -14.75 -31.42
C GLU A 163 -4.41 -14.09 -30.31
N ALA A 164 -5.70 -13.90 -30.60
CA ALA A 164 -6.64 -13.47 -29.58
C ALA A 164 -6.69 -14.52 -28.44
N PRO A 165 -6.77 -14.07 -27.17
CA PRO A 165 -6.76 -14.98 -26.03
C PRO A 165 -8.00 -15.87 -26.02
N VAL A 166 -7.78 -17.17 -25.77
CA VAL A 166 -8.85 -18.16 -25.62
C VAL A 166 -9.53 -18.03 -24.26
N MET A 167 -8.78 -17.57 -23.26
CA MET A 167 -9.27 -17.33 -21.92
C MET A 167 -8.60 -16.10 -21.31
N ARG A 168 -9.38 -15.36 -20.53
CA ARG A 168 -8.94 -14.29 -19.64
C ARG A 168 -9.45 -14.59 -18.24
N TRP A 169 -8.54 -14.60 -17.28
CA TRP A 169 -8.82 -14.82 -15.88
C TRP A 169 -8.28 -13.65 -15.06
N GLN A 170 -9.13 -13.04 -14.23
CA GLN A 170 -8.78 -11.91 -13.38
C GLN A 170 -8.86 -12.34 -11.91
N GLY A 171 -7.80 -12.06 -11.14
CA GLY A 171 -7.68 -12.48 -9.74
C GLY A 171 -6.89 -13.78 -9.56
N ALA A 172 -7.00 -14.37 -8.36
CA ALA A 172 -6.26 -15.57 -7.95
C ALA A 172 -7.18 -16.67 -7.36
N ASP A 173 -8.46 -16.66 -7.74
CA ASP A 173 -9.44 -17.64 -7.24
C ASP A 173 -9.18 -19.05 -7.81
N HIS A 174 -8.88 -20.00 -6.92
CA HIS A 174 -8.59 -21.38 -7.26
C HIS A 174 -9.72 -22.09 -8.01
N SER A 175 -10.97 -21.64 -7.87
CA SER A 175 -12.12 -22.20 -8.60
C SER A 175 -11.95 -22.16 -10.13
N MET A 176 -11.15 -21.20 -10.62
CA MET A 176 -10.92 -20.99 -12.06
C MET A 176 -9.83 -21.89 -12.65
N ILE A 177 -9.05 -22.60 -11.83
CA ILE A 177 -7.91 -23.41 -12.27
C ILE A 177 -8.34 -24.51 -13.26
N SER A 178 -9.48 -25.15 -13.04
CA SER A 178 -9.97 -26.20 -13.95
C SER A 178 -10.27 -25.65 -15.35
N SER A 179 -10.97 -24.52 -15.43
CA SER A 179 -11.26 -23.83 -16.69
C SER A 179 -9.99 -23.33 -17.36
N PHE A 180 -9.03 -22.86 -16.56
CA PHE A 180 -7.73 -22.39 -17.03
C PHE A 180 -6.91 -23.51 -17.67
N ASN A 181 -6.83 -24.67 -17.03
CA ASN A 181 -6.14 -25.84 -17.57
C ASN A 181 -6.82 -26.37 -18.84
N ALA A 182 -8.15 -26.32 -18.91
CA ALA A 182 -8.89 -26.66 -20.12
C ALA A 182 -8.57 -25.70 -21.28
N ALA A 183 -8.44 -24.39 -20.99
CA ALA A 183 -8.03 -23.40 -21.99
C ALA A 183 -6.59 -23.62 -22.46
N ILE A 184 -5.65 -23.99 -21.57
CA ILE A 184 -4.28 -24.36 -21.94
C ILE A 184 -4.30 -25.57 -22.89
N ALA A 185 -5.05 -26.63 -22.55
CA ALA A 185 -5.15 -27.82 -23.38
C ALA A 185 -5.72 -27.51 -24.78
N ALA A 186 -6.81 -26.73 -24.86
CA ALA A 186 -7.41 -26.33 -26.13
C ALA A 186 -6.48 -25.44 -26.98
N THR A 187 -5.71 -24.56 -26.33
CA THR A 187 -4.77 -23.66 -27.02
C THR A 187 -3.54 -24.43 -27.50
N ARG A 188 -3.14 -25.49 -26.79
CA ARG A 188 -2.02 -26.34 -27.19
C ARG A 188 -2.25 -27.02 -28.54
N GLU A 189 -3.44 -27.57 -28.78
CA GLU A 189 -3.77 -28.17 -30.08
C GLU A 189 -3.62 -27.15 -31.23
N ARG A 190 -4.03 -25.90 -30.99
CA ARG A 190 -3.83 -24.80 -31.96
C ARG A 190 -2.36 -24.47 -32.15
N GLN A 191 -1.60 -24.34 -31.06
CA GLN A 191 -0.17 -24.02 -31.14
C GLN A 191 0.63 -25.12 -31.87
N GLU A 192 0.31 -26.39 -31.62
CA GLU A 192 0.93 -27.53 -32.28
C GLU A 192 0.64 -27.52 -33.79
N SER A 193 -0.53 -27.04 -34.23
CA SER A 193 -0.86 -26.90 -35.65
C SER A 193 0.05 -25.91 -36.40
N PHE A 194 0.62 -24.91 -35.71
CA PHE A 194 1.56 -23.94 -36.29
C PHE A 194 3.02 -24.43 -36.29
N LYS A 195 3.31 -25.56 -35.64
CA LYS A 195 4.68 -26.07 -35.53
C LYS A 195 5.25 -26.36 -36.92
N GLY A 196 6.45 -25.81 -37.18
CA GLY A 196 7.12 -25.94 -38.48
C GLY A 196 6.63 -24.95 -39.56
N GLN A 197 5.62 -24.12 -39.28
CA GLN A 197 5.15 -23.07 -40.20
C GLN A 197 5.86 -21.72 -40.00
N PHE A 198 6.63 -21.58 -38.92
CA PHE A 198 7.38 -20.35 -38.63
C PHE A 198 8.63 -20.24 -39.50
N ASN A 199 8.95 -19.01 -39.92
CA ASN A 199 10.19 -18.73 -40.63
C ASN A 199 11.40 -19.06 -39.72
N PRO A 200 12.33 -19.94 -40.13
CA PRO A 200 13.51 -20.27 -39.33
C PRO A 200 14.30 -19.03 -38.91
N ASN A 201 14.36 -18.00 -39.77
CA ASN A 201 15.05 -16.74 -39.49
C ASN A 201 14.39 -15.98 -38.34
N ALA A 202 13.07 -15.97 -38.25
CA ALA A 202 12.32 -15.37 -37.14
C ALA A 202 12.57 -16.11 -35.81
N LEU A 203 12.97 -17.39 -35.88
CA LEU A 203 13.36 -18.17 -34.71
C LEU A 203 14.85 -18.01 -34.36
N THR A 204 15.72 -17.69 -35.32
CA THR A 204 17.19 -17.64 -35.11
C THR A 204 17.75 -16.24 -34.93
N GLU A 205 16.95 -15.18 -35.07
CA GLU A 205 17.42 -13.84 -34.70
C GLU A 205 17.82 -13.85 -33.22
N LYS A 206 19.14 -14.00 -33.01
CA LYS A 206 19.81 -13.60 -31.80
C LYS A 206 19.49 -12.12 -31.63
N SER A 207 18.78 -11.79 -30.56
CA SER A 207 18.63 -10.42 -30.04
C SER A 207 19.96 -9.66 -29.96
N ASP A 208 21.10 -10.38 -30.04
CA ASP A 208 22.45 -9.84 -30.18
C ASP A 208 22.66 -8.78 -31.28
N LYS A 209 21.80 -8.64 -32.31
CA LYS A 209 21.99 -7.60 -33.34
C LYS A 209 21.18 -6.32 -33.14
N SER A 210 19.97 -6.37 -32.59
CA SER A 210 19.27 -5.13 -32.18
C SER A 210 19.88 -4.56 -30.90
N ASP A 211 20.31 -5.43 -29.97
CA ASP A 211 21.11 -5.00 -28.82
C ASP A 211 22.52 -4.58 -29.21
N LYS A 212 23.07 -5.00 -30.36
CA LYS A 212 24.32 -4.42 -30.90
C LYS A 212 24.15 -3.20 -31.78
N ALA A 213 22.98 -2.88 -32.31
CA ALA A 213 22.75 -1.61 -32.98
C ALA A 213 22.46 -0.51 -31.95
N GLU A 214 21.68 -0.84 -30.90
CA GLU A 214 21.46 0.06 -29.77
C GLU A 214 22.64 0.04 -28.77
N LYS A 215 23.41 -1.06 -28.67
CA LYS A 215 24.76 -0.97 -28.10
C LYS A 215 25.77 -0.39 -29.07
N SER A 216 25.68 -0.42 -30.40
CA SER A 216 26.69 0.26 -31.22
C SER A 216 26.51 1.77 -31.14
N GLU A 217 25.30 2.27 -30.94
CA GLU A 217 25.10 3.69 -30.59
C GLU A 217 25.45 3.99 -29.11
N LYS A 218 25.47 2.98 -28.23
CA LYS A 218 25.95 3.07 -26.83
C LYS A 218 27.43 2.73 -26.63
N THR A 219 28.10 2.18 -27.64
CA THR A 219 29.53 1.84 -27.67
C THR A 219 30.28 2.79 -28.61
N GLU A 220 29.57 3.52 -29.49
CA GLU A 220 30.05 4.75 -30.14
C GLU A 220 29.69 6.02 -29.36
N ARG A 221 28.92 5.93 -28.25
CA ARG A 221 29.20 6.78 -27.08
C ARG A 221 30.41 6.22 -26.33
N GLY A 222 31.54 6.21 -27.02
CA GLY A 222 32.84 6.03 -26.39
C GLY A 222 33.04 7.06 -25.27
N ASP A 223 33.65 6.61 -24.18
CA ASP A 223 34.33 7.48 -23.20
C ASP A 223 33.57 8.70 -22.68
N ARG A 224 32.27 8.57 -22.36
CA ARG A 224 31.71 9.42 -21.30
C ARG A 224 31.91 8.73 -19.97
N SER A 225 33.16 8.69 -19.53
CA SER A 225 33.63 8.30 -18.20
C SER A 225 33.17 9.27 -17.09
N GLY A 226 31.99 9.88 -17.26
CA GLY A 226 31.42 10.76 -16.25
C GLY A 226 31.16 9.98 -14.98
N SER A 227 31.52 10.57 -13.84
CA SER A 227 31.27 9.95 -12.54
C SER A 227 29.78 9.66 -12.38
N SER A 228 29.43 8.66 -11.56
CA SER A 228 28.01 8.33 -11.26
C SER A 228 27.20 9.56 -10.83
N PHE A 229 27.85 10.54 -10.20
CA PHE A 229 27.27 11.81 -9.78
C PHE A 229 26.98 12.78 -10.93
N GLU A 230 27.79 12.79 -12.00
CA GLU A 230 27.49 13.57 -13.21
C GLU A 230 26.24 13.05 -13.92
N ILE A 231 26.10 11.72 -14.00
CA ILE A 231 24.91 11.08 -14.57
C ILE A 231 23.68 11.42 -13.72
N ALA A 232 23.79 11.32 -12.39
CA ALA A 232 22.72 11.69 -11.48
C ALA A 232 22.33 13.16 -11.62
N ARG A 233 23.33 14.07 -11.63
CA ARG A 233 23.11 15.51 -11.85
C ARG A 233 22.37 15.77 -13.17
N ALA A 234 22.84 15.19 -14.26
CA ALA A 234 22.23 15.39 -15.58
C ALA A 234 20.77 14.88 -15.62
N ALA A 235 20.49 13.73 -15.01
CA ALA A 235 19.13 13.21 -14.90
C ALA A 235 18.23 14.14 -14.07
N ILE A 236 18.67 14.54 -12.87
CA ILE A 236 17.91 15.44 -12.00
C ILE A 236 17.64 16.78 -12.71
N THR A 237 18.67 17.39 -13.32
CA THR A 237 18.52 18.67 -14.03
C THR A 237 17.55 18.55 -15.19
N ARG A 238 17.65 17.48 -16.00
CA ARG A 238 16.74 17.26 -17.13
C ARG A 238 15.27 17.18 -16.67
N GLU A 239 15.00 16.42 -15.62
CA GLU A 239 13.65 16.26 -15.09
C GLU A 239 13.13 17.55 -14.45
N ILE A 240 13.96 18.33 -13.73
CA ILE A 240 13.56 19.63 -13.18
C ILE A 240 13.24 20.63 -14.30
N THR A 241 14.05 20.68 -15.36
CA THR A 241 13.80 21.53 -16.53
C THR A 241 12.49 21.14 -17.19
N ALA A 242 12.29 19.85 -17.49
CA ALA A 242 11.04 19.35 -18.05
C ALA A 242 9.83 19.68 -17.17
N ALA A 243 9.96 19.58 -15.84
CA ALA A 243 8.90 19.93 -14.91
C ALA A 243 8.56 21.43 -14.92
N THR A 244 9.57 22.29 -15.05
CA THR A 244 9.44 23.75 -15.03
C THR A 244 8.86 24.28 -16.34
N ASP A 245 9.22 23.64 -17.46
CA ASP A 245 8.77 24.02 -18.81
C ASP A 245 7.38 23.47 -19.14
N SER A 246 6.82 22.59 -18.29
CA SER A 246 5.52 21.98 -18.53
C SER A 246 4.37 22.94 -18.20
N GLU A 247 3.44 23.08 -19.15
CA GLU A 247 2.20 23.86 -18.98
C GLU A 247 1.11 23.08 -18.24
N ASP A 248 1.17 21.74 -18.28
CA ASP A 248 0.23 20.86 -17.58
C ASP A 248 0.80 20.47 -16.20
N TRP A 249 0.04 20.75 -15.14
CA TRP A 249 0.46 20.48 -13.78
C TRP A 249 0.66 18.98 -13.51
N HIS A 250 -0.09 18.09 -14.17
CA HIS A 250 0.09 16.65 -14.02
C HIS A 250 1.43 16.18 -14.60
N ASP A 251 1.78 16.72 -15.76
CA ASP A 251 3.03 16.43 -16.45
C ASP A 251 4.23 17.02 -15.69
N GLY A 252 4.10 18.25 -15.20
CA GLY A 252 5.06 18.89 -14.30
C GLY A 252 5.28 18.09 -13.01
N GLU A 253 4.20 17.65 -12.35
CA GLU A 253 4.29 16.81 -11.15
C GLU A 253 5.03 15.50 -11.42
N ARG A 254 4.71 14.83 -12.55
CA ARG A 254 5.38 13.59 -12.97
C ARG A 254 6.89 13.79 -13.07
N HIS A 255 7.33 14.87 -13.72
CA HIS A 255 8.75 15.18 -13.89
C HIS A 255 9.44 15.53 -12.56
N TYR A 256 8.81 16.31 -11.66
CA TYR A 256 9.34 16.51 -10.32
C TYR A 256 9.50 15.20 -9.53
N ARG A 257 8.54 14.28 -9.65
CA ARG A 257 8.62 12.95 -9.01
C ARG A 257 9.78 12.12 -9.57
N GLU A 258 10.04 12.18 -10.88
CA GLU A 258 11.21 11.52 -11.48
C GLU A 258 12.53 12.15 -11.04
N ALA A 259 12.60 13.49 -10.93
CA ALA A 259 13.77 14.17 -10.37
C ALA A 259 14.04 13.74 -8.92
N ILE A 260 12.99 13.63 -8.10
CA ILE A 260 13.09 13.11 -6.72
C ILE A 260 13.59 11.66 -6.70
N ARG A 261 13.06 10.79 -7.58
CA ARG A 261 13.52 9.39 -7.70
C ARG A 261 14.98 9.31 -8.13
N ALA A 262 15.42 10.17 -9.06
CA ALA A 262 16.80 10.24 -9.48
C ALA A 262 17.73 10.65 -8.33
N ALA A 263 17.32 11.64 -7.52
CA ALA A 263 18.05 12.03 -6.32
C ALA A 263 18.06 10.93 -5.23
N ASP A 264 16.94 10.21 -5.06
CA ASP A 264 16.79 9.16 -4.05
C ASP A 264 17.60 7.89 -4.37
N LYS A 265 18.01 7.69 -5.63
CA LYS A 265 18.89 6.57 -6.03
C LYS A 265 20.33 6.73 -5.57
N VAL A 266 20.76 7.95 -5.20
CA VAL A 266 22.14 8.20 -4.78
C VAL A 266 22.28 7.93 -3.29
N ASN A 267 23.16 6.99 -2.95
CA ASN A 267 23.37 6.57 -1.57
C ASN A 267 24.11 7.66 -0.77
N PRO A 268 23.57 8.12 0.38
CA PRO A 268 24.25 9.12 1.21
C PRO A 268 25.67 8.71 1.66
N ALA A 269 25.91 7.42 1.88
CA ALA A 269 27.23 6.92 2.26
C ALA A 269 28.26 7.04 1.10
N GLU A 270 27.82 6.85 -0.14
CA GLU A 270 28.67 7.04 -1.33
C GLU A 270 28.99 8.52 -1.55
N ILE A 271 28.03 9.41 -1.31
CA ILE A 271 28.22 10.87 -1.32
C ILE A 271 29.29 11.25 -0.29
N GLU A 272 29.20 10.78 0.94
CA GLU A 272 30.16 11.11 2.00
C GLU A 272 31.56 10.54 1.71
N ALA A 273 31.65 9.28 1.29
CA ALA A 273 32.92 8.66 0.92
C ALA A 273 33.62 9.41 -0.22
N GLU A 274 32.86 9.81 -1.24
CA GLU A 274 33.40 10.55 -2.37
C GLU A 274 33.77 12.00 -2.01
N GLN A 275 33.04 12.66 -1.10
CA GLN A 275 33.44 13.96 -0.53
C GLN A 275 34.80 13.88 0.17
N GLN A 276 35.00 12.86 0.99
CA GLN A 276 36.26 12.65 1.69
C GLN A 276 37.40 12.36 0.70
N ARG A 277 37.13 11.56 -0.34
CA ARG A 277 38.09 11.28 -1.41
C ARG A 277 38.51 12.55 -2.15
N ILE A 278 37.54 13.36 -2.59
CA ILE A 278 37.79 14.62 -3.31
C ILE A 278 38.52 15.62 -2.41
N ALA A 279 38.09 15.80 -1.15
CA ALA A 279 38.75 16.71 -0.22
C ALA A 279 40.23 16.34 0.01
N LYS A 280 40.53 15.04 0.13
CA LYS A 280 41.91 14.54 0.26
C LYS A 280 42.73 14.81 -1.01
N ALA A 281 42.15 14.58 -2.19
CA ALA A 281 42.82 14.84 -3.47
C ALA A 281 43.09 16.33 -3.66
N VAL A 282 42.10 17.20 -3.44
CA VAL A 282 42.20 18.66 -3.53
C VAL A 282 43.31 19.22 -2.64
N ALA A 283 43.54 18.63 -1.46
CA ALA A 283 44.62 19.05 -0.56
C ALA A 283 46.04 18.78 -1.10
N THR A 284 46.19 17.84 -2.04
CA THR A 284 47.49 17.41 -2.58
C THR A 284 47.72 17.81 -4.04
N THR A 285 46.65 18.17 -4.77
CA THR A 285 46.73 18.49 -6.19
C THR A 285 47.05 19.99 -6.40
N PRO A 286 48.04 20.35 -7.25
CA PRO A 286 48.37 21.76 -7.55
C PRO A 286 47.17 22.53 -8.12
N GLN A 287 46.92 23.75 -7.60
CA GLN A 287 45.71 24.54 -7.91
C GLN A 287 45.59 24.95 -9.39
N ASP A 288 46.71 25.07 -10.08
CA ASP A 288 46.82 25.43 -11.50
C ASP A 288 46.66 24.23 -12.45
N SER A 289 46.57 23.01 -11.92
CA SER A 289 46.41 21.80 -12.72
C SER A 289 44.98 21.60 -13.24
N ALA A 290 44.84 20.96 -14.39
CA ALA A 290 43.55 20.54 -14.94
C ALA A 290 42.82 19.54 -14.01
N GLU A 291 43.58 18.73 -13.27
CA GLU A 291 43.04 17.77 -12.30
C GLU A 291 42.37 18.48 -11.12
N PHE A 292 42.97 19.55 -10.61
CA PHE A 292 42.35 20.38 -9.56
C PHE A 292 41.01 20.96 -10.04
N GLN A 293 40.96 21.47 -11.28
CA GLN A 293 39.72 21.98 -11.86
C GLN A 293 38.65 20.88 -12.01
N GLN A 294 39.04 19.65 -12.34
CA GLN A 294 38.12 18.52 -12.37
C GLN A 294 37.60 18.17 -10.96
N LEU A 295 38.47 18.11 -9.95
CA LEU A 295 38.07 17.84 -8.57
C LEU A 295 37.12 18.90 -8.02
N VAL A 296 37.32 20.17 -8.37
CA VAL A 296 36.38 21.26 -8.02
C VAL A 296 35.02 21.05 -8.70
N ARG A 297 34.99 20.63 -9.96
CA ARG A 297 33.74 20.28 -10.66
C ARG A 297 33.04 19.09 -10.02
N ASP A 298 33.77 18.05 -9.66
CA ASP A 298 33.24 16.86 -8.99
C ASP A 298 32.67 17.21 -7.61
N GLN A 299 33.36 18.05 -6.84
CA GLN A 299 32.87 18.56 -5.56
C GLN A 299 31.56 19.34 -5.72
N ALA A 300 31.45 20.16 -6.76
CA ALA A 300 30.23 20.91 -7.07
C ALA A 300 29.08 19.98 -7.50
N ASN A 301 29.36 18.98 -8.35
CA ASN A 301 28.39 17.95 -8.76
C ASN A 301 27.83 17.21 -7.56
N LEU A 302 28.71 16.81 -6.65
CA LEU A 302 28.33 16.04 -5.47
C LEU A 302 27.54 16.90 -4.49
N THR A 303 27.95 18.15 -4.28
CA THR A 303 27.19 19.12 -3.45
C THR A 303 25.78 19.34 -4.03
N PHE A 304 25.66 19.44 -5.35
CA PHE A 304 24.36 19.51 -6.03
C PHE A 304 23.51 18.26 -5.72
N VAL A 305 24.03 17.05 -5.94
CA VAL A 305 23.30 15.79 -5.73
C VAL A 305 22.88 15.61 -4.27
N LYS A 306 23.78 15.95 -3.32
CA LYS A 306 23.49 15.91 -1.87
C LYS A 306 22.28 16.79 -1.51
N ASN A 307 22.20 17.97 -2.10
CA ASN A 307 21.15 18.93 -1.80
C ASN A 307 19.89 18.75 -2.67
N ALA A 308 20.00 18.11 -3.83
CA ALA A 308 18.93 17.92 -4.80
C ALA A 308 17.69 17.29 -4.16
N LYS A 309 17.88 16.30 -3.30
CA LYS A 309 16.78 15.58 -2.65
C LYS A 309 15.81 16.48 -1.87
N ALA A 310 16.34 17.49 -1.16
CA ALA A 310 15.54 18.47 -0.44
C ALA A 310 15.10 19.61 -1.38
N ALA A 311 16.00 20.10 -2.24
CA ALA A 311 15.70 21.18 -3.17
C ALA A 311 14.55 20.83 -4.12
N THR A 312 14.57 19.67 -4.77
CA THR A 312 13.53 19.23 -5.71
C THR A 312 12.16 19.04 -5.03
N ARG A 313 12.14 18.65 -3.75
CA ARG A 313 10.90 18.56 -2.97
C ARG A 313 10.33 19.95 -2.67
N ALA A 314 11.19 20.90 -2.30
CA ALA A 314 10.76 22.29 -2.14
C ALA A 314 10.31 22.91 -3.46
N ASP A 315 10.98 22.57 -4.58
CA ASP A 315 10.59 23.02 -5.92
C ASP A 315 9.19 22.52 -6.30
N LEU A 316 8.93 21.23 -6.08
CA LEU A 316 7.58 20.65 -6.27
C LEU A 316 6.56 21.33 -5.36
N GLY A 317 6.89 21.57 -4.10
CA GLY A 317 6.01 22.28 -3.18
C GLY A 317 5.66 23.68 -3.67
N ILE A 318 6.65 24.46 -4.12
CA ILE A 318 6.43 25.79 -4.73
C ILE A 318 5.60 25.68 -6.02
N ALA A 319 5.83 24.67 -6.85
CA ALA A 319 5.05 24.45 -8.06
C ALA A 319 3.58 24.18 -7.73
N CYS A 320 3.29 23.33 -6.74
CA CYS A 320 1.94 23.09 -6.25
C CYS A 320 1.28 24.38 -5.76
N LEU A 321 1.99 25.23 -5.00
CA LEU A 321 1.46 26.53 -4.58
C LEU A 321 1.08 27.41 -5.79
N LYS A 322 1.94 27.48 -6.81
CA LYS A 322 1.66 28.23 -8.04
C LYS A 322 0.48 27.68 -8.84
N TRP A 323 0.38 26.36 -8.98
CA TRP A 323 -0.74 25.71 -9.65
C TRP A 323 -2.06 25.92 -8.90
N GLY A 324 -2.01 25.98 -7.57
CA GLY A 324 -3.16 26.35 -6.74
C GLY A 324 -3.64 27.77 -7.02
N GLU A 325 -2.73 28.74 -7.14
CA GLU A 325 -3.09 30.13 -7.44
C GLU A 325 -3.66 30.33 -8.85
N SER A 326 -3.42 29.41 -9.80
CA SER A 326 -4.06 29.43 -11.12
C SER A 326 -5.43 28.75 -11.15
N GLN A 327 -5.88 28.10 -10.07
CA GLN A 327 -7.20 27.47 -10.02
C GLN A 327 -8.29 28.50 -9.74
N THR A 328 -9.43 28.34 -10.41
CA THR A 328 -10.65 29.11 -10.13
C THR A 328 -11.53 28.47 -9.05
N ASP A 329 -11.30 27.20 -8.75
CA ASP A 329 -12.02 26.43 -7.72
C ASP A 329 -11.30 26.57 -6.38
N ASP A 330 -12.00 27.10 -5.37
CA ASP A 330 -11.44 27.39 -4.05
C ASP A 330 -11.00 26.13 -3.29
N ASP A 331 -11.74 25.02 -3.44
CA ASP A 331 -11.40 23.75 -2.79
C ASP A 331 -10.13 23.17 -3.41
N LEU A 332 -10.03 23.22 -4.74
CA LEU A 332 -8.86 22.75 -5.46
C LEU A 332 -7.63 23.62 -5.16
N LYS A 333 -7.81 24.94 -5.10
CA LYS A 333 -6.79 25.91 -4.70
C LYS A 333 -6.27 25.60 -3.29
N GLN A 334 -7.16 25.39 -2.33
CA GLN A 334 -6.79 25.04 -0.95
C GLN A 334 -6.06 23.70 -0.88
N LYS A 335 -6.51 22.70 -1.65
CA LYS A 335 -5.84 21.39 -1.72
C LYS A 335 -4.41 21.48 -2.26
N PHE A 336 -4.18 22.28 -3.30
CA PHE A 336 -2.84 22.54 -3.81
C PHE A 336 -1.95 23.26 -2.79
N ARG A 337 -2.51 24.17 -2.01
CA ARG A 337 -1.80 24.86 -0.91
C ARG A 337 -1.33 23.87 0.16
N GLU A 338 -2.20 22.96 0.58
CA GLU A 338 -1.88 21.91 1.57
C GLU A 338 -0.82 20.94 1.05
N ILE A 339 -0.96 20.46 -0.19
CA ILE A 339 0.03 19.57 -0.82
C ILE A 339 1.38 20.29 -0.96
N GLY A 340 1.37 21.55 -1.40
CA GLY A 340 2.57 22.36 -1.53
C GLY A 340 3.31 22.54 -0.21
N ALA A 341 2.57 22.85 0.86
CA ALA A 341 3.10 22.97 2.21
C ALA A 341 3.74 21.66 2.71
N GLN A 342 3.05 20.52 2.52
CA GLN A 342 3.56 19.20 2.91
C GLN A 342 4.88 18.85 2.21
N TRP A 343 5.04 19.19 0.93
CA TRP A 343 6.28 18.95 0.19
C TRP A 343 7.45 19.81 0.69
N ILE A 344 7.18 21.08 1.03
CA ILE A 344 8.19 21.97 1.62
C ILE A 344 8.58 21.48 3.02
N ASP A 345 7.60 21.04 3.82
CA ASP A 345 7.87 20.45 5.13
C ASP A 345 8.73 19.19 5.03
N SER A 346 8.41 18.32 4.07
CA SER A 346 9.19 17.13 3.73
C SER A 346 10.62 17.48 3.30
N ALA A 347 10.81 18.56 2.56
CA ALA A 347 12.13 19.07 2.22
C ALA A 347 12.90 19.52 3.48
N GLY A 348 12.24 20.24 4.39
CA GLY A 348 12.83 20.72 5.63
C GLY A 348 13.18 19.61 6.63
N LEU A 349 12.43 18.51 6.66
CA LEU A 349 12.80 17.33 7.45
C LEU A 349 14.11 16.70 6.97
N ARG A 350 14.40 16.79 5.67
CA ARG A 350 15.62 16.24 5.06
C ARG A 350 16.79 17.22 5.12
N ASN A 351 16.49 18.51 5.02
CA ASN A 351 17.48 19.57 5.16
C ASN A 351 16.86 20.76 5.91
N PRO A 352 17.01 20.83 7.25
CA PRO A 352 16.44 21.91 8.05
C PRO A 352 16.91 23.31 7.65
N SER A 353 18.11 23.44 7.09
CA SER A 353 18.64 24.72 6.60
C SER A 353 17.82 25.32 5.45
N ILE A 354 16.95 24.54 4.81
CA ILE A 354 16.14 25.02 3.69
C ILE A 354 15.20 26.15 4.10
N TYR A 355 14.71 26.15 5.35
CA TYR A 355 13.85 27.23 5.87
C TYR A 355 14.61 28.54 6.07
N SER A 356 15.94 28.50 6.18
CA SER A 356 16.78 29.69 6.27
C SER A 356 17.31 30.13 4.90
N ASN A 357 16.93 29.46 3.81
CA ASN A 357 17.40 29.79 2.47
C ASN A 357 16.66 31.03 1.93
N PRO A 358 17.33 32.18 1.73
CA PRO A 358 16.68 33.39 1.24
C PRO A 358 16.05 33.23 -0.16
N GLU A 359 16.60 32.34 -0.99
CA GLU A 359 16.03 32.07 -2.31
C GLU A 359 14.71 31.30 -2.23
N LEU A 360 14.55 30.41 -1.22
CA LEU A 360 13.27 29.75 -0.98
C LEU A 360 12.21 30.80 -0.59
N HIS A 361 12.54 31.68 0.36
CA HIS A 361 11.64 32.78 0.77
C HIS A 361 11.23 33.67 -0.40
N LYS A 362 12.18 34.06 -1.25
CA LYS A 362 11.91 34.84 -2.45
C LYS A 362 10.97 34.13 -3.41
N ARG A 363 11.17 32.82 -3.61
CA ARG A 363 10.32 32.00 -4.50
C ARG A 363 8.93 31.76 -3.92
N LEU A 364 8.80 31.62 -2.60
CA LEU A 364 7.52 31.55 -1.90
C LEU A 364 6.74 32.85 -2.01
N ALA A 365 7.40 33.99 -1.81
CA ALA A 365 6.79 35.31 -2.03
C ALA A 365 6.31 35.48 -3.48
N ALA A 366 7.04 34.92 -4.46
CA ALA A 366 6.65 34.95 -5.87
C ALA A 366 5.47 34.02 -6.23
N THR A 367 4.92 33.24 -5.29
CA THR A 367 3.69 32.46 -5.52
C THR A 367 2.44 33.34 -5.56
N GLY A 368 2.49 34.54 -4.96
CA GLY A 368 1.33 35.43 -4.83
C GLY A 368 0.47 35.16 -3.59
N ILE A 369 0.80 34.13 -2.79
CA ILE A 369 0.13 33.85 -1.52
C ILE A 369 0.54 34.91 -0.48
N PRO A 370 -0.41 35.52 0.25
CA PRO A 370 -0.12 36.45 1.33
C PRO A 370 0.86 35.86 2.37
N ALA A 371 1.74 36.70 2.92
CA ALA A 371 2.82 36.26 3.82
C ALA A 371 2.29 35.62 5.12
N ASP A 372 1.16 36.10 5.63
CA ASP A 372 0.46 35.55 6.79
C ASP A 372 -0.15 34.17 6.50
N GLU A 373 -0.74 33.98 5.32
CA GLU A 373 -1.22 32.66 4.88
C GLU A 373 -0.07 31.67 4.67
N LEU A 374 1.05 32.11 4.07
CA LEU A 374 2.26 31.29 3.94
C LEU A 374 2.81 30.90 5.32
N GLN A 375 2.83 31.82 6.29
CA GLN A 375 3.27 31.54 7.65
C GLN A 375 2.34 30.56 8.37
N ALA A 376 1.04 30.59 8.09
CA ALA A 376 0.08 29.63 8.64
C ALA A 376 0.24 28.23 8.02
N LEU A 377 0.46 28.15 6.69
CA LEU A 377 0.71 26.90 5.97
C LEU A 377 2.05 26.27 6.33
N LEU A 378 3.07 27.10 6.58
CA LEU A 378 4.44 26.70 6.85
C LEU A 378 4.92 27.38 8.14
N PRO A 379 4.43 26.93 9.31
CA PRO A 379 4.75 27.56 10.60
C PRO A 379 6.24 27.51 10.96
N LEU A 380 7.02 26.75 10.18
CA LEU A 380 8.47 26.55 10.31
C LEU A 380 9.31 27.56 9.52
N LEU A 381 8.69 28.42 8.69
CA LEU A 381 9.35 29.52 7.98
C LEU A 381 9.78 30.68 8.88
N LYS A 382 9.82 30.49 10.21
CA LYS A 382 10.17 31.56 11.15
C LYS A 382 11.53 32.18 10.81
N PRO A 383 11.70 33.50 11.05
CA PRO A 383 12.98 34.18 10.86
C PRO A 383 14.12 33.43 11.55
N ALA A 384 15.31 33.48 10.94
CA ALA A 384 16.49 32.70 11.35
C ALA A 384 16.92 32.88 12.82
N GLU A 385 16.41 33.91 13.51
CA GLU A 385 16.75 34.26 14.90
C GLU A 385 16.01 33.40 15.96
N GLU A 386 14.97 32.63 15.62
CA GLU A 386 14.13 31.91 16.60
C GLU A 386 14.21 30.36 16.56
N ALA A 387 15.12 29.76 15.77
CA ALA A 387 15.05 28.35 15.37
C ALA A 387 15.74 27.32 16.32
N GLU A 388 15.64 27.45 17.64
CA GLU A 388 16.07 26.39 18.59
C GLU A 388 14.86 25.70 19.27
N GLN A 389 14.19 24.79 18.55
CA GLN A 389 13.31 23.80 19.18
C GLN A 389 13.66 22.39 18.70
N LYS A 390 14.10 21.54 19.63
CA LYS A 390 14.29 20.10 19.40
C LYS A 390 12.93 19.45 19.15
N ARG A 391 12.83 18.70 18.05
CA ARG A 391 11.59 18.01 17.66
C ARG A 391 11.53 16.58 18.16
N ASP A 392 10.29 16.15 18.40
CA ASP A 392 9.87 14.78 18.61
C ASP A 392 9.67 14.08 17.25
N LEU A 393 10.40 12.99 17.04
CA LEU A 393 10.49 12.21 15.79
C LEU A 393 9.27 11.30 15.56
N PHE A 394 8.38 11.15 16.54
CA PHE A 394 7.29 10.17 16.49
C PHE A 394 6.05 10.59 15.70
N LYS A 395 5.94 11.84 15.26
CA LYS A 395 4.73 12.32 14.56
C LYS A 395 4.71 11.99 13.05
N TYR A 396 5.83 11.55 12.47
CA TYR A 396 5.92 11.19 11.06
C TYR A 396 6.75 9.91 10.93
N GLY A 397 6.07 8.80 10.62
CA GLY A 397 6.56 7.42 10.73
C GLY A 397 8.03 7.22 10.34
N GLY A 398 8.83 6.87 11.35
CA GLY A 398 10.20 6.38 11.26
C GLY A 398 10.39 5.25 12.27
N ASP A 399 10.95 4.15 11.79
CA ASP A 399 11.21 2.86 12.40
C ASP A 399 12.03 2.95 13.70
N GLY A 400 11.29 3.02 14.82
CA GLY A 400 11.84 3.08 16.17
C GLY A 400 12.58 1.82 16.61
N LYS A 401 13.92 1.84 16.53
CA LYS A 401 14.77 0.93 17.30
C LYS A 401 15.45 1.70 18.43
N THR A 402 15.02 1.43 19.66
CA THR A 402 15.74 1.81 20.87
C THR A 402 16.92 0.86 21.08
N SER A 403 18.12 1.41 21.28
CA SER A 403 19.30 0.68 21.73
C SER A 403 19.37 0.82 23.26
N ASP A 404 18.94 -0.23 23.98
CA ASP A 404 19.10 -0.32 25.42
C ASP A 404 20.55 -0.66 25.78
N SER A 405 21.26 0.28 26.43
CA SER A 405 22.41 -0.02 27.28
C SER A 405 22.65 1.12 28.28
N PRO A 406 22.58 0.87 29.61
CA PRO A 406 22.86 1.89 30.62
C PRO A 406 24.39 2.05 30.81
N PRO A 407 24.90 3.26 31.05
CA PRO A 407 26.32 3.45 31.36
C PRO A 407 26.64 2.98 32.78
N SER A 408 27.59 2.06 32.88
CA SER A 408 28.20 1.60 34.13
C SER A 408 28.97 2.72 34.83
N THR A 409 28.72 2.87 36.12
CA THR A 409 29.52 3.64 37.07
C THR A 409 30.84 2.95 37.35
N VAL A 410 31.97 3.62 37.08
CA VAL A 410 33.27 3.28 37.67
C VAL A 410 33.97 4.56 38.12
N THR A 411 34.12 4.71 39.44
CA THR A 411 35.13 5.57 40.08
C THR A 411 36.50 4.89 39.99
N PRO A 412 37.60 5.67 40.02
CA PRO A 412 38.51 5.46 41.13
C PRO A 412 39.11 6.75 41.74
N LYS A 413 39.41 6.59 43.02
CA LYS A 413 40.08 7.44 44.00
C LYS A 413 41.60 7.43 43.76
N VAL A 414 42.28 8.60 43.84
CA VAL A 414 43.72 8.68 44.16
C VAL A 414 44.02 9.96 44.97
N GLU A 415 44.73 9.74 46.08
CA GLU A 415 45.30 10.73 47.02
C GLU A 415 46.59 11.37 46.48
N GLY A 416 46.90 12.59 46.93
CA GLY A 416 48.24 13.16 46.76
C GLY A 416 48.35 14.65 47.13
N ALA A 417 48.71 14.93 48.38
CA ALA A 417 49.33 16.19 48.81
C ALA A 417 50.86 16.14 48.50
N PRO A 418 51.63 17.25 48.42
CA PRO A 418 51.92 18.10 49.60
C PRO A 418 52.17 19.62 49.38
N LYS A 419 51.74 20.40 50.38
CA LYS A 419 52.40 21.52 51.14
C LYS A 419 53.45 22.44 50.47
N VAL A 420 53.23 23.77 50.49
CA VAL A 420 54.20 24.81 50.97
C VAL A 420 53.46 26.03 51.54
N GLU A 421 54.09 26.65 52.55
CA GLU A 421 53.70 27.72 53.48
C GLU A 421 53.53 29.13 52.90
N GLY A 422 52.82 29.98 53.65
CA GLY A 422 52.84 31.43 53.52
C GLY A 422 51.76 32.14 54.34
N ALA A 423 51.98 32.32 55.65
CA ALA A 423 51.29 33.32 56.47
C ALA A 423 51.69 34.75 56.01
N PRO A 424 50.98 35.87 56.33
CA PRO A 424 50.37 36.11 57.64
C PRO A 424 49.09 36.99 57.71
N LYS A 425 48.41 36.88 58.87
CA LYS A 425 47.68 37.90 59.68
C LYS A 425 46.67 38.84 58.98
N VAL A 426 45.48 38.97 59.56
CA VAL A 426 44.91 40.23 60.12
C VAL A 426 43.54 39.92 60.77
N GLU A 427 43.32 40.60 61.90
CA GLU A 427 42.16 40.60 62.78
C GLU A 427 40.85 41.05 62.10
N GLY A 428 39.71 40.56 62.59
CA GLY A 428 38.40 41.09 62.23
C GLY A 428 37.24 40.35 62.88
N ALA A 429 36.65 40.97 63.90
CA ALA A 429 35.45 40.55 64.62
C ALA A 429 34.19 40.43 63.71
N PRO A 430 33.15 39.69 64.13
CA PRO A 430 32.10 39.19 63.24
C PRO A 430 31.06 40.27 62.91
N LYS A 431 30.78 40.49 61.63
CA LYS A 431 29.71 41.39 61.14
C LYS A 431 28.60 40.61 60.45
N VAL A 432 27.56 40.32 61.24
CA VAL A 432 26.08 40.24 61.06
C VAL A 432 25.41 40.26 59.66
N GLU A 433 26.07 40.18 58.51
CA GLU A 433 25.39 40.19 57.18
C GLU A 433 24.94 38.80 56.68
N ASP A 434 25.45 37.70 57.25
CA ASP A 434 25.12 36.33 56.83
C ASP A 434 23.72 35.83 57.24
N ALA A 435 23.01 36.55 58.12
CA ALA A 435 21.70 36.11 58.60
C ALA A 435 20.58 36.29 57.55
N GLN A 436 20.70 37.29 56.68
CA GLN A 436 19.66 37.61 55.70
C GLN A 436 19.74 36.71 54.45
N GLU A 437 20.94 36.27 54.08
CA GLU A 437 21.17 35.33 52.98
C GLU A 437 20.79 33.88 53.38
N ALA A 438 21.06 33.49 54.63
CA ALA A 438 20.62 32.21 55.17
C ALA A 438 19.07 32.09 55.25
N ALA A 439 18.36 33.20 55.46
CA ALA A 439 16.90 33.24 55.45
C ALA A 439 16.32 33.02 54.04
N LYS A 440 16.89 33.71 53.02
CA LYS A 440 16.48 33.54 51.61
C LYS A 440 16.79 32.14 51.08
N ALA A 441 17.91 31.54 51.47
CA ALA A 441 18.25 30.17 51.10
C ALA A 441 17.25 29.15 51.68
N LYS A 442 16.78 29.35 52.92
CA LYS A 442 15.76 28.49 53.54
C LYS A 442 14.40 28.62 52.85
N GLU A 443 14.01 29.81 52.40
CA GLU A 443 12.75 30.02 51.67
C GLU A 443 12.81 29.38 50.27
N ALA A 444 13.92 29.56 49.55
CA ALA A 444 14.14 28.90 48.25
C ALA A 444 14.15 27.37 48.36
N ALA A 445 14.70 26.81 49.45
CA ALA A 445 14.67 25.37 49.71
C ALA A 445 13.24 24.86 49.94
N LYS A 446 12.42 25.59 50.72
CA LYS A 446 11.00 25.26 50.92
C LYS A 446 10.20 25.33 49.63
N LEU A 447 10.47 26.31 48.78
CA LEU A 447 9.79 26.44 47.48
C LEU A 447 10.14 25.27 46.54
N LYS A 448 11.41 24.86 46.51
CA LYS A 448 11.87 23.69 45.73
C LYS A 448 11.26 22.39 46.26
N GLU A 449 11.15 22.23 47.57
CA GLU A 449 10.51 21.06 48.19
C GLU A 449 9.01 21.01 47.86
N ALA A 450 8.30 22.14 47.95
CA ALA A 450 6.90 22.22 47.55
C ALA A 450 6.68 21.90 46.07
N ALA A 451 7.57 22.36 45.18
CA ALA A 451 7.52 22.02 43.75
C ALA A 451 7.74 20.52 43.50
N ARG A 452 8.69 19.89 44.20
CA ARG A 452 8.93 18.43 44.10
C ARG A 452 7.74 17.62 44.61
N LEU A 453 7.09 18.06 45.69
CA LEU A 453 5.90 17.40 46.22
C LEU A 453 4.70 17.52 45.25
N LYS A 454 4.53 18.69 44.62
CA LYS A 454 3.48 18.89 43.61
C LYS A 454 3.71 18.01 42.38
N GLU A 455 4.95 17.91 41.92
CA GLU A 455 5.31 17.05 40.79
C GLU A 455 5.13 15.56 41.12
N ALA A 456 5.55 15.12 42.31
CA ALA A 456 5.33 13.74 42.76
C ALA A 456 3.83 13.38 42.89
N ALA A 457 2.99 14.34 43.29
CA ALA A 457 1.54 14.16 43.33
C ALA A 457 0.94 14.02 41.93
N ARG A 458 1.42 14.79 40.94
CA ARG A 458 1.00 14.68 39.55
C ARG A 458 1.35 13.32 38.96
N VAL A 459 2.60 12.88 39.10
CA VAL A 459 3.05 11.57 38.61
C VAL A 459 2.25 10.41 39.22
N ARG A 460 1.91 10.50 40.51
CA ARG A 460 1.04 9.50 41.16
C ARG A 460 -0.39 9.51 40.63
N ALA A 461 -0.95 10.68 40.32
CA ALA A 461 -2.28 10.80 39.74
C ALA A 461 -2.32 10.23 38.31
N GLU A 462 -1.31 10.51 37.50
CA GLU A 462 -1.16 9.95 36.15
C GLU A 462 -0.99 8.42 36.17
N ALA A 463 -0.17 7.89 37.08
CA ALA A 463 -0.01 6.45 37.25
C ALA A 463 -1.31 5.75 37.65
N LYS A 464 -2.08 6.33 38.58
CA LYS A 464 -3.39 5.80 38.99
C LYS A 464 -4.41 5.85 37.85
N ALA A 465 -4.43 6.94 37.07
CA ALA A 465 -5.33 7.05 35.92
C ALA A 465 -5.05 5.96 34.87
N LYS A 466 -3.76 5.64 34.64
CA LYS A 466 -3.36 4.56 33.74
C LYS A 466 -3.77 3.18 34.27
N GLU A 467 -3.58 2.92 35.56
CA GLU A 467 -4.02 1.66 36.21
C GLU A 467 -5.54 1.49 36.13
N ASP A 468 -6.32 2.55 36.37
CA ASP A 468 -7.78 2.55 36.23
C ASP A 468 -8.24 2.32 34.77
N GLU A 469 -7.47 2.80 33.77
CA GLU A 469 -7.73 2.57 32.34
C GLU A 469 -7.44 1.12 31.93
N GLU A 470 -6.29 0.58 32.34
CA GLU A 470 -5.91 -0.83 32.11
C GLU A 470 -6.91 -1.79 32.76
N ALA A 471 -7.41 -1.47 33.96
CA ALA A 471 -8.45 -2.25 34.64
C ALA A 471 -9.77 -2.27 33.87
N LYS A 472 -10.20 -1.12 33.31
CA LYS A 472 -11.42 -1.03 32.48
C LYS A 472 -11.27 -1.79 31.16
N GLU A 473 -10.10 -1.73 30.54
CA GLU A 473 -9.83 -2.48 29.30
C GLU A 473 -9.82 -4.00 29.56
N ALA A 474 -9.21 -4.44 30.67
CA ALA A 474 -9.22 -5.84 31.08
C ALA A 474 -10.64 -6.36 31.37
N GLU A 475 -11.47 -5.57 32.05
CA GLU A 475 -12.87 -5.91 32.28
C GLU A 475 -13.65 -6.03 30.96
N LYS A 476 -13.47 -5.08 30.03
CA LYS A 476 -14.10 -5.11 28.70
C LYS A 476 -13.68 -6.35 27.91
N LEU A 477 -12.40 -6.72 27.94
CA LEU A 477 -11.89 -7.92 27.27
C LEU A 477 -12.46 -9.20 27.88
N ALA A 478 -12.60 -9.26 29.21
CA ALA A 478 -13.21 -10.39 29.90
C ALA A 478 -14.70 -10.55 29.52
N GLN A 479 -15.44 -9.44 29.41
CA GLN A 479 -16.82 -9.45 28.94
C GLN A 479 -16.93 -9.92 27.48
N LEU A 480 -16.04 -9.45 26.60
CA LEU A 480 -15.99 -9.89 25.19
C LEU A 480 -15.73 -11.39 25.07
N LYS A 481 -14.75 -11.94 25.80
CA LYS A 481 -14.46 -13.39 25.80
C LYS A 481 -15.66 -14.22 26.27
N LYS A 482 -16.42 -13.72 27.25
CA LYS A 482 -17.64 -14.40 27.71
C LYS A 482 -18.71 -14.42 26.62
N ILE A 483 -18.92 -13.30 25.92
CA ILE A 483 -19.86 -13.21 24.80
C ILE A 483 -19.42 -14.12 23.65
N GLU A 484 -18.12 -14.19 23.38
CA GLU A 484 -17.54 -15.08 22.36
C GLU A 484 -17.79 -16.55 22.68
N GLN A 485 -17.57 -16.98 23.92
CA GLN A 485 -17.88 -18.35 24.35
C GLN A 485 -19.37 -18.68 24.23
N GLU A 486 -20.25 -17.73 24.52
CA GLU A 486 -21.69 -17.89 24.30
C GLU A 486 -22.03 -17.96 22.79
N ASP A 487 -21.41 -17.14 21.94
CA ASP A 487 -21.59 -17.16 20.48
C ASP A 487 -21.14 -18.51 19.89
N LEU A 488 -20.01 -19.03 20.38
CA LEU A 488 -19.46 -20.34 20.04
C LEU A 488 -20.40 -21.48 20.46
N ALA A 489 -20.94 -21.42 21.68
CA ALA A 489 -21.85 -22.44 22.20
C ALA A 489 -23.20 -22.47 21.45
N LYS A 490 -23.61 -21.35 20.84
CA LYS A 490 -24.84 -21.23 20.05
C LYS A 490 -24.65 -21.50 18.55
N ALA A 491 -23.41 -21.69 18.09
CA ALA A 491 -23.14 -22.03 16.70
C ALA A 491 -23.68 -23.42 16.37
N VAL A 492 -24.27 -23.58 15.18
CA VAL A 492 -24.65 -24.92 14.69
C VAL A 492 -23.38 -25.76 14.52
N ALA A 493 -23.40 -26.97 15.06
CA ALA A 493 -22.28 -27.90 14.98
C ALA A 493 -22.30 -28.73 13.69
N THR A 494 -23.45 -28.79 13.02
CA THR A 494 -23.69 -29.62 11.84
C THR A 494 -24.64 -28.94 10.84
N PRO A 495 -24.62 -29.31 9.55
CA PRO A 495 -25.61 -28.85 8.58
C PRO A 495 -27.03 -29.26 8.94
N GLU A 496 -27.23 -30.41 9.58
CA GLU A 496 -28.54 -30.88 10.02
C GLU A 496 -29.16 -29.94 11.06
N GLU A 497 -28.37 -29.43 12.00
CA GLU A 497 -28.82 -28.42 12.97
C GLU A 497 -29.21 -27.10 12.29
N TYR A 498 -28.45 -26.68 11.27
CA TYR A 498 -28.79 -25.53 10.45
C TYR A 498 -30.15 -25.70 9.75
N TYR A 499 -30.37 -26.83 9.07
CA TYR A 499 -31.64 -27.09 8.39
C TYR A 499 -32.80 -27.27 9.37
N ALA A 500 -32.56 -27.83 10.56
CA ALA A 500 -33.56 -27.91 11.62
C ALA A 500 -33.98 -26.51 12.10
N ALA A 501 -33.03 -25.59 12.27
CA ALA A 501 -33.32 -24.20 12.62
C ALA A 501 -34.08 -23.45 11.50
N LEU A 502 -33.73 -23.68 10.23
CA LEU A 502 -34.48 -23.14 9.09
C LEU A 502 -35.92 -23.65 9.05
N LYS A 503 -36.12 -24.96 9.25
CA LYS A 503 -37.44 -25.56 9.31
C LYS A 503 -38.27 -24.97 10.46
N TYR A 504 -37.67 -24.83 11.63
CA TYR A 504 -38.31 -24.18 12.79
C TYR A 504 -38.78 -22.76 12.47
N ALA A 505 -37.97 -21.98 11.75
CA ALA A 505 -38.33 -20.63 11.32
C ALA A 505 -39.47 -20.65 10.29
N ALA A 506 -39.42 -21.58 9.32
CA ALA A 506 -40.43 -21.76 8.28
C ALA A 506 -41.80 -22.10 8.88
N ASP A 507 -41.83 -23.08 9.78
CA ASP A 507 -43.06 -23.56 10.42
C ASP A 507 -43.76 -22.48 11.25
N ARG A 508 -43.01 -21.47 11.73
CA ARG A 508 -43.54 -20.31 12.46
C ARG A 508 -43.72 -19.05 11.62
N GLY A 509 -43.37 -19.10 10.33
CA GLY A 509 -43.38 -17.93 9.46
C GLY A 509 -42.51 -16.80 10.00
N LEU A 510 -41.31 -17.11 10.50
CA LEU A 510 -40.36 -16.14 11.01
C LEU A 510 -39.23 -15.88 9.99
N PRO A 511 -38.73 -14.64 9.88
CA PRO A 511 -37.50 -14.36 9.15
C PRO A 511 -36.29 -14.95 9.88
N VAL A 512 -35.21 -15.15 9.14
CA VAL A 512 -33.96 -15.72 9.63
C VAL A 512 -32.82 -14.73 9.44
N ILE A 513 -32.00 -14.58 10.47
CA ILE A 513 -30.70 -13.92 10.40
C ILE A 513 -29.63 -15.00 10.46
N VAL A 514 -28.81 -15.13 9.42
CA VAL A 514 -27.69 -16.09 9.39
C VAL A 514 -26.38 -15.34 9.49
N LYS A 515 -25.63 -15.57 10.57
CA LYS A 515 -24.26 -15.07 10.75
C LYS A 515 -23.27 -16.18 10.45
N VAL A 516 -22.45 -15.98 9.42
CA VAL A 516 -21.31 -16.85 9.09
C VAL A 516 -20.04 -16.20 9.62
N GLY A 517 -19.26 -16.91 10.42
CA GLY A 517 -18.03 -16.39 11.00
C GLY A 517 -16.99 -17.46 11.31
N GLN A 518 -15.87 -17.05 11.90
CA GLN A 518 -14.79 -17.93 12.39
C GLN A 518 -14.35 -17.47 13.78
N GLU A 519 -13.73 -18.36 14.56
CA GLU A 519 -13.25 -18.06 15.92
C GLU A 519 -12.15 -17.00 15.91
N HIS A 520 -11.19 -17.10 14.99
CA HIS A 520 -10.05 -16.19 14.93
C HIS A 520 -10.25 -14.97 14.02
N CYS A 521 -11.50 -14.53 13.85
CA CYS A 521 -11.86 -13.40 13.00
C CYS A 521 -12.14 -12.15 13.85
N PRO A 522 -11.24 -11.15 13.91
CA PRO A 522 -11.42 -9.96 14.75
C PRO A 522 -12.74 -9.22 14.51
N PRO A 523 -13.18 -9.00 13.26
CA PRO A 523 -14.48 -8.36 13.05
C PRO A 523 -15.67 -9.23 13.45
N CYS A 524 -15.53 -10.56 13.38
CA CYS A 524 -16.54 -11.50 13.89
C CYS A 524 -16.70 -11.37 15.41
N MET A 525 -15.59 -11.16 16.14
CA MET A 525 -15.59 -10.91 17.59
C MET A 525 -16.19 -9.55 17.93
N ALA A 526 -15.82 -8.50 17.20
CA ALA A 526 -16.35 -7.15 17.40
C ALA A 526 -17.88 -7.08 17.19
N MET A 527 -18.43 -7.92 16.31
CA MET A 527 -19.87 -7.98 16.02
C MET A 527 -20.67 -8.78 17.06
N ALA A 528 -20.04 -9.62 17.89
CA ALA A 528 -20.74 -10.54 18.78
C ALA A 528 -21.65 -9.83 19.83
N PRO A 529 -21.24 -8.71 20.48
CA PRO A 529 -22.12 -7.98 21.38
C PRO A 529 -23.37 -7.41 20.69
N ALA A 530 -23.21 -6.86 19.49
CA ALA A 530 -24.32 -6.32 18.71
C ALA A 530 -25.29 -7.43 18.26
N LEU A 531 -24.75 -8.59 17.85
CA LEU A 531 -25.58 -9.74 17.48
C LEU A 531 -26.35 -10.30 18.69
N LYS A 532 -25.75 -10.30 19.89
CA LYS A 532 -26.43 -10.69 21.13
C LYS A 532 -27.56 -9.72 21.48
N ALA A 533 -27.31 -8.41 21.43
CA ALA A 533 -28.34 -7.40 21.67
C ALA A 533 -29.49 -7.53 20.65
N ALA A 534 -29.16 -7.77 19.38
CA ALA A 534 -30.15 -8.04 18.34
C ALA A 534 -30.97 -9.31 18.61
N GLU A 535 -30.33 -10.42 18.98
CA GLU A 535 -31.02 -11.67 19.32
C GLU A 535 -32.01 -11.48 20.48
N GLU A 536 -31.62 -10.75 21.52
CA GLU A 536 -32.49 -10.41 22.65
C GLU A 536 -33.68 -9.53 22.23
N ALA A 537 -33.44 -8.49 21.41
CA ALA A 537 -34.48 -7.60 20.90
C ALA A 537 -35.45 -8.30 19.92
N LEU A 538 -34.97 -9.33 19.22
CA LEU A 538 -35.70 -10.09 18.21
C LEU A 538 -36.28 -11.40 18.74
N ASN A 539 -36.21 -11.65 20.04
CA ASN A 539 -36.74 -12.87 20.64
C ASN A 539 -38.21 -13.10 20.24
N GLY A 540 -38.49 -14.22 19.58
CA GLY A 540 -39.81 -14.58 19.04
C GLY A 540 -40.23 -13.86 17.75
N LYS A 541 -39.42 -12.93 17.22
CA LYS A 541 -39.67 -12.17 15.98
C LYS A 541 -38.80 -12.59 14.80
N ALA A 542 -37.63 -13.16 15.07
CA ALA A 542 -36.74 -13.77 14.09
C ALA A 542 -36.01 -14.97 14.71
N VAL A 543 -35.42 -15.80 13.85
CA VAL A 543 -34.50 -16.86 14.25
C VAL A 543 -33.08 -16.44 13.87
N VAL A 544 -32.17 -16.42 14.84
CA VAL A 544 -30.74 -16.12 14.60
C VAL A 544 -29.98 -17.44 14.53
N ILE A 545 -29.35 -17.71 13.39
CA ILE A 545 -28.55 -18.92 13.14
C ILE A 545 -27.09 -18.51 12.98
N ARG A 546 -26.21 -19.19 13.70
CA ARG A 546 -24.76 -18.93 13.69
C ARG A 546 -24.06 -20.11 13.03
N VAL A 547 -23.32 -19.86 11.96
CA VAL A 547 -22.58 -20.88 11.21
C VAL A 547 -21.09 -20.59 11.30
N ARG A 548 -20.29 -21.61 11.62
CA ARG A 548 -18.83 -21.51 11.68
C ARG A 548 -18.19 -22.00 10.39
N ALA A 549 -17.35 -21.17 9.79
CA ALA A 549 -16.61 -21.53 8.58
C ALA A 549 -15.32 -22.31 8.86
N ASP A 550 -14.88 -22.35 10.12
CA ASP A 550 -13.67 -23.03 10.59
C ASP A 550 -13.93 -24.40 11.21
N LEU A 551 -15.18 -24.80 11.41
CA LEU A 551 -15.52 -26.17 11.80
C LEU A 551 -15.61 -27.07 10.56
N GLU A 552 -14.92 -28.21 10.57
CA GLU A 552 -14.87 -29.17 9.47
C GLU A 552 -16.27 -29.57 8.96
N LYS A 553 -17.22 -29.80 9.89
CA LYS A 553 -18.58 -30.23 9.56
C LYS A 553 -19.46 -29.16 8.93
N THR A 554 -19.14 -27.88 9.14
CA THR A 554 -19.96 -26.76 8.64
C THR A 554 -19.22 -25.89 7.63
N ASN A 555 -17.97 -26.22 7.28
CA ASN A 555 -17.16 -25.45 6.33
C ASN A 555 -17.82 -25.39 4.94
N GLU A 556 -18.24 -26.53 4.38
CA GLU A 556 -18.92 -26.56 3.07
C GLU A 556 -20.22 -25.74 3.09
N LEU A 557 -21.03 -25.89 4.14
CA LEU A 557 -22.23 -25.06 4.35
C LEU A 557 -21.87 -23.57 4.45
N ALA A 558 -20.80 -23.21 5.17
CA ALA A 558 -20.37 -21.82 5.28
C ALA A 558 -19.92 -21.26 3.93
N MET A 559 -19.23 -22.04 3.11
CA MET A 559 -18.83 -21.68 1.74
C MET A 559 -20.05 -21.48 0.84
N ASP A 560 -21.04 -22.38 0.92
CA ASP A 560 -22.33 -22.24 0.22
C ASP A 560 -23.10 -20.99 0.67
N LEU A 561 -22.94 -20.60 1.93
CA LEU A 561 -23.48 -19.35 2.48
C LEU A 561 -22.61 -18.12 2.14
N GLY A 562 -21.55 -18.28 1.35
CA GLY A 562 -20.75 -17.18 0.81
C GLY A 562 -19.46 -16.90 1.57
N ALA A 563 -19.03 -17.73 2.55
CA ALA A 563 -17.80 -17.48 3.32
C ALA A 563 -16.54 -17.33 2.45
N GLY A 564 -16.56 -17.82 1.19
CA GLY A 564 -15.49 -17.59 0.21
C GLY A 564 -15.30 -16.12 -0.18
N GLU A 565 -16.32 -15.27 0.00
CA GLU A 565 -16.21 -13.81 -0.17
C GLU A 565 -15.64 -13.11 1.08
N GLY A 566 -15.44 -13.86 2.17
CA GLY A 566 -14.84 -13.49 3.45
C GLY A 566 -15.83 -13.51 4.62
N VAL A 567 -15.36 -13.22 5.84
CA VAL A 567 -16.16 -13.28 7.08
C VAL A 567 -15.90 -12.05 7.97
N PRO A 568 -16.87 -11.65 8.83
CA PRO A 568 -18.21 -12.22 8.97
C PRO A 568 -19.14 -11.84 7.80
N ILE A 569 -20.09 -12.72 7.53
CA ILE A 569 -21.23 -12.45 6.63
C ILE A 569 -22.50 -12.53 7.45
N THR A 570 -23.37 -11.53 7.30
CA THR A 570 -24.71 -11.58 7.85
C THR A 570 -25.72 -11.57 6.70
N LYS A 571 -26.64 -12.53 6.71
CA LYS A 571 -27.75 -12.63 5.76
C LYS A 571 -29.07 -12.44 6.48
N PHE A 572 -29.95 -11.64 5.89
CA PHE A 572 -31.34 -11.51 6.33
C PHE A 572 -32.23 -12.14 5.27
N ALA A 573 -32.89 -13.24 5.61
CA ALA A 573 -33.53 -14.10 4.63
C ALA A 573 -34.84 -14.67 5.16
N ARG A 574 -35.65 -15.18 4.23
CA ARG A 574 -36.79 -16.02 4.55
C ARG A 574 -36.46 -17.48 4.29
N PRO A 575 -36.94 -18.40 5.14
CA PRO A 575 -36.79 -19.81 4.85
C PRO A 575 -37.69 -20.21 3.68
N VAL A 576 -37.16 -21.01 2.76
CA VAL A 576 -37.85 -21.57 1.60
C VAL A 576 -37.63 -23.08 1.55
N PRO A 577 -38.49 -23.85 0.84
CA PRO A 577 -38.22 -25.26 0.59
C PRO A 577 -36.81 -25.46 0.06
N TRP A 578 -36.15 -26.53 0.49
CA TRP A 578 -34.76 -26.76 0.12
C TRP A 578 -34.65 -26.94 -1.41
N ASP A 579 -33.76 -26.15 -1.99
CA ASP A 579 -33.18 -26.40 -3.31
C ASP A 579 -31.71 -25.99 -3.29
N LYS A 580 -30.93 -26.52 -4.24
CA LYS A 580 -29.48 -26.25 -4.32
C LYS A 580 -29.14 -24.78 -4.60
N ALA A 581 -30.04 -24.01 -5.20
CA ALA A 581 -29.76 -22.63 -5.57
C ALA A 581 -29.91 -21.68 -4.37
N HIS A 582 -30.81 -22.00 -3.46
CA HIS A 582 -31.19 -21.15 -2.34
C HIS A 582 -30.68 -21.69 -1.00
N GLN A 583 -30.30 -22.97 -0.91
CA GLN A 583 -29.86 -23.60 0.34
C GLN A 583 -30.90 -23.50 1.47
N GLY A 584 -32.19 -23.43 1.09
CA GLY A 584 -33.30 -23.21 2.01
C GLY A 584 -33.49 -21.75 2.46
N LEU A 585 -32.77 -20.81 1.86
CA LEU A 585 -32.86 -19.36 2.12
C LEU A 585 -33.15 -18.56 0.86
N GLN A 586 -34.11 -17.66 0.95
CA GLN A 586 -34.26 -16.58 0.00
C GLN A 586 -33.91 -15.26 0.69
N GLU A 587 -32.80 -14.65 0.28
CA GLU A 587 -32.34 -13.36 0.79
C GLU A 587 -33.41 -12.29 0.52
N LEU A 588 -33.79 -11.56 1.58
CA LEU A 588 -34.74 -10.46 1.49
C LEU A 588 -34.04 -9.15 1.13
N ILE A 589 -32.77 -9.04 1.52
CA ILE A 589 -31.87 -7.98 1.12
C ILE A 589 -30.73 -8.65 0.34
N PRO A 590 -30.63 -8.43 -0.99
CA PRO A 590 -29.57 -9.02 -1.80
C PRO A 590 -28.20 -8.37 -1.53
N GLU A 591 -28.19 -7.20 -0.90
CA GLU A 591 -26.98 -6.58 -0.37
C GLU A 591 -26.48 -7.43 0.79
N ARG A 592 -25.43 -8.20 0.56
CA ARG A 592 -24.77 -8.94 1.64
C ARG A 592 -24.09 -7.93 2.54
N HIS A 593 -24.21 -8.09 3.85
CA HIS A 593 -23.27 -7.45 4.76
C HIS A 593 -21.92 -8.18 4.65
N SER A 594 -21.19 -7.93 3.55
CA SER A 594 -19.80 -8.34 3.36
C SER A 594 -18.85 -7.24 3.86
N GLY A 595 -19.24 -6.56 4.94
CA GLY A 595 -18.68 -5.28 5.41
C GLY A 595 -17.18 -5.27 5.77
N PHE A 596 -16.46 -6.36 5.52
CA PHE A 596 -15.08 -6.54 5.96
C PHE A 596 -14.10 -6.88 4.83
N THR A 597 -14.57 -7.15 3.61
CA THR A 597 -13.69 -7.69 2.56
C THR A 597 -13.25 -6.69 1.51
N SER A 598 -13.87 -5.52 1.41
CA SER A 598 -13.22 -4.39 0.72
C SER A 598 -12.26 -3.69 1.69
N ARG A 599 -11.04 -4.21 1.81
CA ARG A 599 -9.91 -3.51 2.46
C ARG A 599 -9.65 -2.09 1.92
N ASP A 600 -10.27 -1.74 0.79
CA ASP A 600 -10.13 -0.46 0.09
C ASP A 600 -10.97 0.67 0.69
N LYS A 601 -11.92 0.40 1.60
CA LYS A 601 -12.65 1.46 2.32
C LYS A 601 -11.88 1.87 3.59
N LYS A 602 -10.88 2.73 3.42
CA LYS A 602 -10.01 3.32 4.48
C LYS A 602 -10.73 4.23 5.51
N GLY A 603 -12.02 4.01 5.78
CA GLY A 603 -12.81 4.84 6.69
C GLY A 603 -13.76 4.08 7.62
N PHE A 604 -13.71 2.74 7.63
CA PHE A 604 -14.59 1.93 8.48
C PHE A 604 -13.90 1.59 9.80
N SER A 605 -14.42 2.11 10.90
CA SER A 605 -13.93 1.91 12.26
C SER A 605 -14.62 0.72 12.94
N GLU A 606 -14.00 0.13 13.97
CA GLU A 606 -14.66 -0.91 14.79
C GLU A 606 -15.99 -0.43 15.41
N LYS A 607 -16.22 0.89 15.46
CA LYS A 607 -17.48 1.49 15.93
C LYS A 607 -18.61 1.43 14.92
N ASP A 608 -18.33 1.25 13.63
CA ASP A 608 -19.35 1.26 12.57
C ASP A 608 -20.00 -0.13 12.38
N VAL A 609 -19.41 -1.18 12.97
CA VAL A 609 -19.88 -2.58 12.88
C VAL A 609 -21.26 -2.77 13.52
N PRO A 610 -21.51 -2.32 14.78
CA PRO A 610 -22.83 -2.44 15.39
C PRO A 610 -23.91 -1.67 14.62
N ASP A 611 -23.62 -0.42 14.24
CA ASP A 611 -24.56 0.46 13.53
C ASP A 611 -24.99 -0.14 12.19
N THR A 612 -24.06 -0.80 11.49
CA THR A 612 -24.36 -1.42 10.20
C THR A 612 -25.16 -2.71 10.35
N LEU A 613 -24.91 -3.51 11.41
CA LEU A 613 -25.75 -4.67 11.72
C LEU A 613 -27.18 -4.24 12.08
N GLU A 614 -27.33 -3.20 12.91
CA GLU A 614 -28.64 -2.66 13.28
C GLU A 614 -29.41 -2.14 12.06
N TYR A 615 -28.74 -1.37 11.19
CA TYR A 615 -29.32 -0.93 9.92
C TYR A 615 -29.79 -2.12 9.07
N PHE A 616 -28.95 -3.14 8.92
CA PHE A 616 -29.26 -4.31 8.10
C PHE A 616 -30.48 -5.08 8.63
N ILE A 617 -30.57 -5.24 9.95
CA ILE A 617 -31.73 -5.87 10.60
C ILE A 617 -32.99 -5.01 10.37
N ALA A 618 -32.90 -3.70 10.59
CA ALA A 618 -34.03 -2.79 10.40
C ALA A 618 -34.56 -2.82 8.95
N ALA A 619 -33.67 -2.74 7.97
CA ALA A 619 -34.01 -2.86 6.55
C ALA A 619 -34.63 -4.23 6.23
N GLY A 620 -34.09 -5.31 6.79
CA GLY A 620 -34.57 -6.67 6.55
C GLY A 620 -36.01 -6.87 7.04
N PHE A 621 -36.33 -6.32 8.21
CA PHE A 621 -37.70 -6.33 8.73
C PHE A 621 -38.66 -5.47 7.90
N GLN A 622 -38.21 -4.35 7.33
CA GLN A 622 -39.04 -3.56 6.43
C GLN A 622 -39.42 -4.36 5.17
N GLU A 623 -38.44 -5.02 4.54
CA GLU A 623 -38.69 -5.86 3.35
C GLU A 623 -39.54 -7.10 3.68
N TRP A 624 -39.31 -7.71 4.84
CA TRP A 624 -40.15 -8.81 5.33
C TRP A 624 -41.63 -8.39 5.46
N ARG A 625 -41.90 -7.21 6.02
CA ARG A 625 -43.27 -6.69 6.16
C ARG A 625 -43.92 -6.41 4.81
N LYS A 626 -43.17 -5.85 3.84
CA LYS A 626 -43.67 -5.59 2.47
C LYS A 626 -44.06 -6.89 1.75
N THR A 627 -43.24 -7.93 1.88
CA THR A 627 -43.51 -9.23 1.26
C THR A 627 -44.61 -10.03 1.96
N ALA A 628 -44.77 -9.88 3.28
CA ALA A 628 -45.90 -10.46 4.00
C ALA A 628 -47.24 -9.80 3.64
N ALA A 629 -47.24 -8.49 3.38
CA ALA A 629 -48.43 -7.74 3.01
C ALA A 629 -48.97 -8.08 1.61
N THR A 630 -48.10 -8.45 0.67
CA THR A 630 -48.48 -8.79 -0.72
C THR A 630 -49.02 -10.21 -0.90
N LYS A 631 -48.87 -11.08 0.10
CA LYS A 631 -49.42 -12.46 0.10
C LYS A 631 -50.79 -12.58 0.79
N ARG A 632 -51.21 -11.55 1.51
CA ARG A 632 -52.57 -11.42 2.05
C ARG A 632 -53.42 -10.65 1.06
#